data_AF-A0A520ZNU5-F1
#
_entry.id   AF-A0A520ZNU5-F1
#
_cell.length_a   1.000
_cell.length_b   1.000
_cell.length_c   1.000
_cell.angle_alpha   90.00
_cell.angle_beta   90.00
_cell.angle_gamma   90.00
#
_symmetry.space_group_name_H-M   'P 1'
#
loop_
_entity.id
_entity.type
_entity.pdbx_description
1 polymer ?
#
loop_
_entity_poly.entity_id
_entity_poly.type
_entity_poly.pdbx_seq_one_letter_code
_entity_poly.pdbx_strand_id
1 'polypeptide(L)'
;MAFTRETFDFLRDLSRNNSKDWFDANRDRYEAHWKAAALDFIADISADMAALSPPLAAQPKLNGSLRRINRDVRFSKDKSPYTARLHMIFWAGGHPNRSPGLHIVLNPSGVGYGAGQFGFEPA
;
A
#
# COMPACT_ATOMS: atom_id res chain seq x y z
N MET A 1 12.92 8.43 9.52
CA MET A 1 12.26 7.19 9.04
C MET A 1 10.91 7.57 8.49
N ALA A 2 10.58 7.14 7.28
CA ALA A 2 9.36 7.57 6.57
C ALA A 2 8.06 7.22 7.32
N PHE A 3 8.04 6.07 8.03
CA PHE A 3 6.91 5.68 8.88
C PHE A 3 7.19 5.97 10.35
N THR A 4 6.19 6.54 11.02
CA THR A 4 6.25 6.88 12.46
C THR A 4 5.09 6.24 13.20
N ARG A 5 5.00 6.47 14.51
CA ARG A 5 3.85 6.05 15.33
C ARG A 5 2.53 6.56 14.74
N GLU A 6 2.51 7.78 14.19
CA GLU A 6 1.31 8.39 13.61
C GLU A 6 0.72 7.58 12.45
N THR A 7 1.56 6.90 11.65
CA THR A 7 1.08 6.01 10.58
C THR A 7 0.25 4.87 11.17
N PHE A 8 0.75 4.21 12.22
CA PHE A 8 0.06 3.09 12.86
C PHE A 8 -1.17 3.56 13.66
N ASP A 9 -1.09 4.73 14.28
CA ASP A 9 -2.18 5.33 15.02
C ASP A 9 -3.35 5.68 14.09
N PHE A 10 -3.06 6.30 12.93
CA PHE A 10 -4.05 6.52 11.88
C PHE A 10 -4.69 5.22 11.40
N LEU A 11 -3.88 4.18 11.14
CA LEU A 11 -4.40 2.87 10.69
C LEU A 11 -5.29 2.22 11.76
N ARG A 12 -4.94 2.30 13.04
CA ARG A 12 -5.78 1.82 14.15
C ARG A 12 -7.08 2.59 14.24
N ASP A 13 -7.04 3.91 14.20
CA ASP A 13 -8.24 4.73 14.30
C ASP A 13 -9.17 4.52 13.10
N LEU A 14 -8.62 4.43 11.88
CA LEU A 14 -9.37 4.13 10.67
C LEU A 14 -10.05 2.76 10.76
N SER A 15 -9.39 1.76 11.36
CA SER A 15 -10.00 0.43 11.55
C SER A 15 -11.24 0.47 12.47
N ARG A 16 -11.27 1.40 13.43
CA ARG A 16 -12.38 1.57 14.39
C ARG A 16 -13.48 2.51 13.88
N ASN A 17 -13.14 3.47 13.03
CA ASN A 17 -14.01 4.56 12.59
C ASN A 17 -14.14 4.61 11.06
N ASN A 18 -14.30 3.46 10.40
CA ASN A 18 -14.24 3.35 8.94
C ASN A 18 -15.50 3.91 8.26
N SER A 19 -15.62 5.23 8.21
CA SER A 19 -16.68 5.98 7.52
C SER A 19 -16.09 7.13 6.72
N LYS A 20 -16.84 7.61 5.73
CA LYS A 20 -16.42 8.75 4.90
C LYS A 20 -16.22 10.02 5.74
N ASP A 21 -17.15 10.31 6.65
CA ASP A 21 -17.12 11.53 7.46
C ASP A 21 -15.90 11.55 8.39
N TRP A 22 -15.59 10.42 9.03
CA TRP A 22 -14.39 10.31 9.85
C TRP A 22 -13.12 10.48 9.01
N PHE A 23 -13.07 9.85 7.84
CA PHE A 23 -11.92 9.98 6.94
C PHE A 23 -11.73 11.42 6.45
N ASP A 24 -12.81 12.11 6.10
CA ASP A 24 -12.76 13.52 5.66
C ASP A 24 -12.25 14.43 6.79
N ALA A 25 -12.70 14.21 8.03
CA ALA A 25 -12.22 14.93 9.20
C ALA A 25 -10.75 14.62 9.55
N ASN A 26 -10.22 13.48 9.09
CA ASN A 26 -8.84 13.04 9.34
C ASN A 26 -7.98 13.07 8.07
N ARG A 27 -8.40 13.81 7.03
CA ARG A 27 -7.76 13.84 5.72
C ARG A 27 -6.30 14.28 5.78
N ASP A 28 -5.98 15.24 6.65
CA ASP A 28 -4.61 15.72 6.82
C ASP A 28 -3.68 14.63 7.37
N ARG A 29 -4.18 13.81 8.31
CA ARG A 29 -3.45 12.64 8.84
C ARG A 29 -3.21 11.60 7.74
N TYR A 30 -4.20 11.36 6.88
CA TYR A 30 -4.05 10.49 5.72
C TYR A 30 -2.98 11.03 4.75
N GLU A 31 -3.07 12.30 4.36
CA GLU A 31 -2.12 12.88 3.40
C GLU A 31 -0.68 12.88 3.95
N ALA A 32 -0.48 13.24 5.23
CA ALA A 32 0.84 13.31 5.85
C ALA A 32 1.41 11.94 6.25
N HIS A 33 0.66 11.15 7.02
CA HIS A 33 1.20 9.99 7.72
C HIS A 33 0.93 8.66 7.04
N TRP A 34 0.01 8.62 6.08
CA TRP A 34 -0.25 7.44 5.27
C TRP A 34 0.31 7.61 3.86
N LYS A 35 -0.03 8.69 3.17
CA LYS A 35 0.31 8.87 1.75
C LYS A 35 1.73 9.41 1.56
N ALA A 36 2.05 10.59 2.05
CA ALA A 36 3.39 11.19 1.88
C ALA A 36 4.47 10.25 2.43
N ALA A 37 4.30 9.75 3.66
CA ALA A 37 5.14 8.73 4.27
C ALA A 37 5.38 7.50 3.37
N ALA A 38 4.35 6.98 2.71
CA ALA A 38 4.50 5.85 1.79
C ALA A 38 5.29 6.21 0.53
N LEU A 39 5.01 7.37 -0.05
CA LEU A 39 5.65 7.82 -1.28
C LEU A 39 7.13 8.10 -1.03
N ASP A 40 7.48 8.72 0.10
CA ASP A 40 8.86 8.96 0.51
C ASP A 40 9.60 7.64 0.68
N PHE A 41 9.02 6.68 1.40
CA PHE A 41 9.62 5.35 1.55
C PHE A 41 9.85 4.65 0.21
N ILE A 42 8.88 4.69 -0.71
CA ILE A 42 9.02 4.08 -2.03
C ILE A 42 10.12 4.77 -2.84
N ALA A 43 10.25 6.09 -2.75
CA ALA A 43 11.30 6.84 -3.41
C ALA A 43 12.67 6.44 -2.88
N ASP A 44 12.82 6.36 -1.55
CA ASP A 44 14.07 6.01 -0.87
C ASP A 44 14.62 4.64 -1.30
N ILE A 45 13.74 3.63 -1.42
CA ILE A 45 14.16 2.26 -1.78
C ILE A 45 14.21 2.01 -3.29
N SER A 46 13.85 2.99 -4.13
CA SER A 46 13.65 2.77 -5.56
C SER A 46 14.91 2.31 -6.29
N ALA A 47 16.07 2.86 -5.93
CA ALA A 47 17.36 2.47 -6.48
C ALA A 47 17.74 1.05 -6.06
N ASP A 48 17.51 0.68 -4.80
CA ASP A 48 17.78 -0.67 -4.30
C ASP A 48 16.91 -1.71 -5.00
N MET A 49 15.62 -1.41 -5.22
CA MET A 49 14.71 -2.27 -5.96
C MET A 49 15.15 -2.46 -7.43
N ALA A 50 15.66 -1.41 -8.06
CA ALA A 50 16.18 -1.46 -9.43
C ALA A 50 17.50 -2.25 -9.55
N ALA A 51 18.28 -2.35 -8.47
CA ALA A 51 19.53 -3.10 -8.43
C ALA A 51 19.35 -4.62 -8.22
N LEU A 52 18.13 -5.08 -7.91
CA LEU A 52 17.82 -6.51 -7.76
C LEU A 52 17.86 -7.26 -9.10
N SER A 53 17.92 -8.58 -9.02
CA SER A 53 17.84 -9.47 -10.20
C SER A 53 16.70 -10.49 -10.02
N PRO A 54 15.59 -10.38 -10.79
CA PRO A 54 15.31 -9.33 -11.77
C PRO A 54 15.07 -7.95 -11.12
N PRO A 55 15.27 -6.84 -11.85
CA PRO A 55 14.96 -5.50 -11.35
C PRO A 55 13.49 -5.37 -11.01
N LEU A 56 13.19 -4.72 -9.88
CA LEU A 56 11.83 -4.42 -9.47
C LEU A 56 11.51 -2.94 -9.69
N ALA A 57 10.39 -2.68 -10.35
CA ALA A 57 9.85 -1.33 -10.47
C ALA A 57 9.33 -0.84 -9.11
N ALA A 58 9.77 0.34 -8.71
CA ALA A 58 9.32 1.07 -7.54
C ALA A 58 8.89 2.48 -7.96
N GLN A 59 7.58 2.72 -8.01
CA GLN A 59 7.00 3.98 -8.47
C GLN A 59 6.35 4.71 -7.30
N PRO A 60 6.91 5.85 -6.81
CA PRO A 60 6.38 6.62 -5.70
C PRO A 60 5.14 7.40 -6.13
N LYS A 61 4.07 6.67 -6.45
CA LYS A 61 2.80 7.20 -6.91
C LYS A 61 1.65 6.30 -6.47
N LEU A 62 0.51 6.92 -6.16
CA LEU A 62 -0.75 6.22 -5.97
C LEU A 62 -1.17 5.50 -7.26
N ASN A 63 -1.56 4.22 -7.15
CA ASN A 63 -1.77 3.29 -8.26
C ASN A 63 -0.49 2.97 -9.08
N GLY A 64 0.69 3.38 -8.62
CA GLY A 64 1.98 2.81 -8.99
C GLY A 64 2.34 1.73 -7.97
N SER A 65 3.41 1.95 -7.20
CA SER A 65 3.78 1.04 -6.10
C SER A 65 2.90 1.19 -4.87
N LEU A 66 2.19 2.31 -4.69
CA LEU A 66 1.25 2.47 -3.58
C LEU A 66 -0.18 2.14 -4.02
N ARG A 67 -0.82 1.17 -3.38
CA ARG A 67 -2.24 0.85 -3.64
C ARG A 67 -3.16 1.89 -3.00
N ARG A 68 -4.29 2.18 -3.66
CA ARG A 68 -5.32 3.06 -3.10
C ARG A 68 -5.87 2.52 -1.78
N ILE A 69 -6.29 3.44 -0.90
CA ILE A 69 -6.92 3.09 0.37
C ILE A 69 -8.39 2.69 0.22
N ASN A 70 -9.09 3.19 -0.82
CA ASN A 70 -10.49 2.86 -1.08
C ASN A 70 -10.68 1.37 -1.39
N ARG A 71 -11.65 0.77 -0.71
CA ARG A 71 -12.01 -0.64 -0.85
C ARG A 71 -13.07 -0.82 -1.94
N ASP A 72 -12.92 -1.86 -2.74
CA ASP A 72 -14.02 -2.32 -3.59
C ASP A 72 -14.97 -3.20 -2.76
N VAL A 73 -16.17 -2.69 -2.50
CA VAL A 73 -17.15 -3.31 -1.59
C VAL A 73 -18.35 -3.91 -2.32
N ARG A 74 -18.38 -3.88 -3.67
CA ARG A 74 -19.54 -4.32 -4.47
C ARG A 74 -20.02 -5.71 -4.08
N PHE A 75 -19.09 -6.64 -3.89
CA PHE A 75 -19.36 -8.04 -3.55
C PHE A 75 -19.00 -8.42 -2.10
N SER A 76 -18.59 -7.46 -1.26
CA SER A 76 -18.18 -7.74 0.12
C SER A 76 -19.38 -7.65 1.07
N LYS A 77 -19.46 -8.54 2.08
CA LYS A 77 -20.42 -8.41 3.19
C LYS A 77 -20.09 -7.21 4.08
N ASP A 78 -18.80 -6.96 4.27
CA ASP A 78 -18.30 -5.77 4.97
C ASP A 78 -18.25 -4.58 3.99
N LYS A 79 -19.03 -3.55 4.30
CA LYS A 79 -19.22 -2.35 3.47
C LYS A 79 -18.33 -1.17 3.88
N SER A 80 -17.32 -1.41 4.72
CA SER A 80 -16.35 -0.38 5.10
C SER A 80 -15.67 0.23 3.85
N PRO A 81 -15.75 1.56 3.63
CA PRO A 81 -15.31 2.21 2.40
C PRO A 81 -13.79 2.20 2.19
N TYR A 82 -13.01 2.06 3.26
CA TYR A 82 -11.56 2.09 3.23
C TYR A 82 -10.94 0.80 3.74
N THR A 83 -9.70 0.56 3.35
CA THR A 83 -8.88 -0.50 3.92
C THR A 83 -7.93 0.09 4.95
N ALA A 84 -8.00 -0.37 6.20
CA ALA A 84 -7.09 0.05 7.27
C ALA A 84 -5.71 -0.62 7.14
N ARG A 85 -5.06 -0.43 5.98
CA ARG A 85 -3.70 -0.88 5.69
C ARG A 85 -3.04 0.03 4.68
N LEU A 86 -1.72 0.01 4.64
CA LEU A 86 -0.90 0.61 3.60
C LEU A 86 -0.26 -0.54 2.82
N HIS A 87 -0.63 -0.69 1.56
CA HIS A 87 -0.17 -1.82 0.73
C HIS A 87 0.71 -1.29 -0.40
N MET A 88 1.96 -1.71 -0.39
CA MET A 88 2.94 -1.43 -1.41
C MET A 88 3.24 -2.67 -2.24
N ILE A 89 3.54 -2.46 -3.52
CA ILE A 89 4.01 -3.50 -4.44
C ILE A 89 5.20 -3.00 -5.27
N PHE A 90 6.18 -3.87 -5.42
CA PHE A 90 7.34 -3.70 -6.29
C PHE A 90 7.39 -4.92 -7.21
N TRP A 91 7.51 -4.76 -8.52
CA TRP A 91 7.29 -5.87 -9.46
C TRP A 91 8.37 -5.95 -10.53
N ALA A 92 8.69 -7.15 -10.96
CA ALA A 92 9.48 -7.38 -12.16
C ALA A 92 8.58 -7.22 -13.39
N GLY A 93 9.08 -6.69 -14.50
CA GLY A 93 8.31 -6.62 -15.75
C GLY A 93 7.29 -5.49 -15.86
N GLY A 94 6.25 -5.68 -16.67
CA GLY A 94 5.45 -4.57 -17.22
C GLY A 94 4.29 -4.09 -16.36
N HIS A 95 3.77 -4.88 -15.41
CA HIS A 95 2.55 -4.51 -14.70
C HIS A 95 2.44 -5.09 -13.28
N PRO A 96 2.09 -4.29 -12.25
CA PRO A 96 2.06 -4.73 -10.85
C PRO A 96 1.10 -5.89 -10.55
N ASN A 97 0.02 -6.06 -11.32
CA ASN A 97 -0.93 -7.16 -11.10
C ASN A 97 -0.68 -8.41 -11.95
N ARG A 98 0.24 -8.36 -12.92
CA ARG A 98 0.44 -9.43 -13.91
C ARG A 98 1.87 -9.94 -13.94
N SER A 99 2.66 -9.57 -12.96
CA SER A 99 4.06 -9.92 -12.92
C SER A 99 4.48 -10.26 -11.49
N PRO A 100 5.56 -11.04 -11.30
CA PRO A 100 6.09 -11.32 -9.98
C PRO A 100 6.39 -10.03 -9.23
N GLY A 101 6.00 -9.97 -7.96
CA GLY A 101 6.26 -8.80 -7.15
C GLY A 101 6.45 -9.11 -5.67
N LEU A 102 7.21 -8.22 -5.02
CA LEU A 102 7.32 -8.09 -3.59
C LEU A 102 6.22 -7.17 -3.08
N HIS A 103 5.51 -7.61 -2.06
CA HIS A 103 4.52 -6.85 -1.34
C HIS A 103 5.02 -6.52 0.06
N ILE A 104 4.81 -5.28 0.46
CA ILE A 104 4.99 -4.84 1.84
C ILE A 104 3.66 -4.24 2.29
N VAL A 105 3.18 -4.66 3.46
CA VAL A 105 1.90 -4.24 3.99
C VAL A 105 2.06 -3.79 5.43
N LEU A 106 1.70 -2.54 5.72
CA LEU A 106 1.58 -2.05 7.09
C LEU A 106 0.10 -2.14 7.48
N ASN A 107 -0.15 -2.79 8.61
CA ASN A 107 -1.44 -2.99 9.23
C ASN A 107 -1.43 -2.35 10.64
N PRO A 108 -2.59 -2.22 11.30
CA PRO A 108 -2.66 -1.62 12.64
C PRO A 108 -1.83 -2.35 13.71
N SER A 109 -1.54 -3.64 13.48
CA SER A 109 -0.79 -4.52 14.39
C SER A 109 0.68 -4.73 14.01
N GLY A 110 1.15 -4.24 12.86
CA GLY A 110 2.54 -4.43 12.44
C GLY A 110 2.74 -4.46 10.93
N VAL A 111 3.84 -5.08 10.51
CA VAL A 111 4.29 -5.13 9.11
C VAL A 111 4.31 -6.58 8.63
N GLY A 112 3.75 -6.82 7.45
CA GLY A 112 3.86 -8.08 6.73
C GLY A 112 4.52 -7.86 5.37
N TYR A 113 5.16 -8.90 4.85
CA TYR A 113 5.73 -8.91 3.52
C TYR A 113 5.54 -10.29 2.87
N GLY A 114 5.60 -10.34 1.55
CA GLY A 114 5.51 -11.58 0.78
C GLY A 114 5.80 -11.32 -0.68
N ALA A 115 6.22 -12.35 -1.41
CA ALA A 115 6.52 -12.23 -2.84
C ALA A 115 5.81 -13.32 -3.65
N GLY A 116 5.49 -13.01 -4.90
CA GLY A 116 4.91 -13.99 -5.82
C GLY A 116 4.18 -13.35 -7.00
N GLN A 117 3.49 -14.19 -7.77
CA GLN A 117 2.59 -13.79 -8.84
C GLN A 117 1.28 -14.56 -8.73
N PHE A 118 0.17 -13.93 -9.13
CA PHE A 118 -1.17 -14.55 -9.03
C PHE A 118 -1.43 -15.64 -10.07
N GLY A 119 -0.62 -15.74 -11.13
CA GLY A 119 -0.73 -16.76 -12.16
C GLY A 119 0.44 -16.69 -13.14
N PHE A 120 0.61 -17.76 -13.90
CA PHE A 120 1.52 -17.81 -15.05
C PHE A 120 0.70 -17.56 -16.32
N GLU A 121 1.33 -17.02 -17.37
CA GLU A 121 0.68 -17.07 -18.68
C GLU A 121 0.53 -18.54 -19.11
N PRO A 122 -0.58 -18.92 -19.77
CA PRO A 122 -0.69 -20.23 -20.39
C PRO A 122 0.47 -20.44 -21.36
N ALA A 123 1.08 -21.62 -21.31
CA ALA A 123 2.13 -22.02 -22.25
C ALA A 123 1.61 -22.15 -23.69
#